data_AF-A0A9D1ZXF5-F1
#
_entry.id   AF-A0A9D1ZXF5-F1
#
_cell.length_a   1.000
_cell.length_b   1.000
_cell.length_c   1.000
_cell.angle_alpha   90.00
_cell.angle_beta   90.00
_cell.angle_gamma   90.00
#
_symmetry.space_group_name_H-M   'P 1'
#
loop_
_entity.id
_entity.type
_entity.pdbx_description
1 polymer ?
#
loop_
_entity_poly.entity_id
_entity_poly.type
_entity_poly.pdbx_seq_one_letter_code
_entity_poly.pdbx_strand_id
1 'polypeptide(L)'
;MKRYGKGKGKENDCKLCTKVSRVLHNATYMGYKCYLKSFRNNYLDQKAIINRDESTHMYVKGDFEPIIDEDVWYLCKEMREKKCKERGVKNGKVIKNGNRNSTDIWVKKAVCKCGCHFRKDKWHRNKSGLTYGYICYNVANNGSKSSYLKAGIQDTEGHCDIGVIADWKFNMMAYYIFQQFSLNTEEIKREVYSFYEQHDITAPVDEETIIRNLNHTIQKEKNKIENLTDMRVGGELSKEEYLARKEKISVNITKLEKEIDEIRRRGLTKKLVTDKKLTSQELFELLEAELDFTQPKIKEGLIDAFVNKVTPRTSLEFDWYLNLLPHSDSSEEYKEIMSFKIEYNDAHSYREKCGAILRKNQFRDLIVHVYA
;
A
#
# COMPACT_ATOMS: atom_id res chain seq x y z
N MET A 1 -35.02 0.52 -16.07
CA MET A 1 -34.36 -0.79 -16.25
C MET A 1 -34.23 -1.50 -14.90
N LYS A 2 -34.72 -2.73 -14.83
CA LYS A 2 -34.87 -3.55 -13.61
C LYS A 2 -33.51 -3.78 -12.93
N ARG A 3 -33.42 -3.48 -11.62
CA ARG A 3 -32.30 -3.87 -10.76
C ARG A 3 -32.30 -5.40 -10.67
N TYR A 4 -31.41 -6.06 -11.41
CA TYR A 4 -31.21 -7.51 -11.29
C TYR A 4 -30.72 -7.85 -9.88
N GLY A 5 -31.42 -8.80 -9.26
CA GLY A 5 -31.28 -9.19 -7.86
C GLY A 5 -29.86 -9.64 -7.52
N LYS A 6 -29.37 -9.14 -6.37
CA LYS A 6 -28.21 -9.73 -5.69
C LYS A 6 -28.62 -11.13 -5.24
N GLY A 7 -27.98 -12.15 -5.80
CA GLY A 7 -28.15 -13.54 -5.39
C GLY A 7 -27.92 -13.74 -3.89
N LYS A 8 -28.72 -14.65 -3.31
CA LYS A 8 -28.83 -14.99 -1.88
C LYS A 8 -27.58 -15.62 -1.24
N GLY A 9 -26.41 -15.59 -1.91
CA GLY A 9 -25.15 -16.10 -1.37
C GLY A 9 -24.34 -15.12 -0.50
N LYS A 10 -24.74 -13.84 -0.43
CA LYS A 10 -23.96 -12.79 0.28
C LYS A 10 -24.25 -12.66 1.76
N GLU A 11 -25.30 -13.30 2.28
CA GLU A 11 -25.81 -13.02 3.62
C GLU A 11 -24.97 -13.63 4.75
N ASN A 12 -24.30 -14.77 4.49
CA ASN A 12 -23.42 -15.43 5.47
C ASN A 12 -21.99 -14.87 5.48
N ASP A 13 -21.41 -14.57 4.31
CA ASP A 13 -20.07 -13.94 4.21
C ASP A 13 -20.01 -12.57 4.87
N CYS A 14 -21.08 -11.78 4.71
CA CYS A 14 -21.15 -10.45 5.31
C CYS A 14 -21.18 -10.51 6.84
N LYS A 15 -21.77 -11.55 7.45
CA LYS A 15 -21.80 -11.74 8.91
C LYS A 15 -20.40 -12.05 9.47
N LEU A 16 -19.60 -12.86 8.77
CA LEU A 16 -18.24 -13.22 9.19
C LEU A 16 -17.32 -11.99 9.19
N CYS A 17 -17.32 -11.19 8.12
CA CYS A 17 -16.47 -9.99 8.02
C CYS A 17 -16.75 -8.99 9.15
N THR A 18 -18.02 -8.76 9.51
CA THR A 18 -18.37 -7.90 10.64
C THR A 18 -17.94 -8.45 11.99
N LYS A 19 -17.96 -9.77 12.19
CA LYS A 19 -17.48 -10.39 13.43
C LYS A 19 -15.97 -10.24 13.57
N VAL A 20 -15.22 -10.57 12.52
CA VAL A 20 -13.76 -10.41 12.47
C VAL A 20 -13.37 -8.96 12.72
N SER A 21 -14.07 -8.00 12.10
CA SER A 21 -13.82 -6.58 12.34
C SER A 21 -14.01 -6.21 13.82
N ARG A 22 -15.09 -6.63 14.47
CA ARG A 22 -15.31 -6.35 15.91
C ARG A 22 -14.24 -6.96 16.80
N VAL A 23 -13.79 -8.18 16.49
CA VAL A 23 -12.70 -8.86 17.21
C VAL A 23 -11.42 -8.02 17.09
N LEU A 24 -11.06 -7.59 15.89
CA LEU A 24 -9.84 -6.79 15.68
C LEU A 24 -9.87 -5.44 16.43
N HIS A 25 -11.02 -4.78 16.54
CA HIS A 25 -11.15 -3.52 17.29
C HIS A 25 -11.13 -3.69 18.81
N ASN A 26 -11.17 -4.92 19.33
CA ASN A 26 -11.30 -5.13 20.76
C ASN A 26 -9.94 -5.04 21.48
N ALA A 27 -9.77 -3.96 22.25
CA ALA A 27 -8.57 -3.73 23.06
C ALA A 27 -8.41 -4.71 24.23
N THR A 28 -9.42 -5.51 24.58
CA THR A 28 -9.26 -6.53 25.63
C THR A 28 -8.25 -7.60 25.22
N TYR A 29 -8.02 -7.83 23.92
CA TYR A 29 -7.04 -8.83 23.51
C TYR A 29 -5.59 -8.40 23.78
N MET A 30 -5.33 -7.10 23.93
CA MET A 30 -4.03 -6.58 24.39
C MET A 30 -4.00 -6.29 25.90
N GLY A 31 -5.00 -6.73 26.67
CA GLY A 31 -5.00 -6.54 28.13
C GLY A 31 -5.70 -5.27 28.63
N TYR A 32 -6.43 -4.54 27.78
CA TYR A 32 -7.05 -3.27 28.17
C TYR A 32 -8.58 -3.32 28.25
N LYS A 33 -9.14 -2.77 29.32
CA LYS A 33 -10.56 -2.42 29.48
C LYS A 33 -10.81 -1.10 28.75
N CYS A 34 -11.83 -1.06 27.91
CA CYS A 34 -12.15 0.12 27.10
C CYS A 34 -13.52 0.69 27.47
N TYR A 35 -13.52 1.95 27.89
CA TYR A 35 -14.69 2.72 28.32
C TYR A 35 -15.10 3.78 27.29
N LEU A 36 -16.23 4.45 27.53
CA LEU A 36 -16.79 5.47 26.65
C LEU A 36 -17.21 4.98 25.25
N LYS A 37 -17.41 3.67 25.08
CA LYS A 37 -17.96 3.06 23.85
C LYS A 37 -19.40 3.45 23.56
N SER A 38 -20.12 3.94 24.57
CA SER A 38 -21.47 4.48 24.46
C SER A 38 -21.76 5.42 25.61
N PHE A 39 -22.63 6.39 25.40
CA PHE A 39 -23.13 7.29 26.44
C PHE A 39 -24.67 7.34 26.40
N ARG A 40 -25.28 7.98 27.38
CA ARG A 40 -26.73 8.19 27.47
C ARG A 40 -27.08 9.55 26.87
N ASN A 41 -28.13 9.62 26.05
CA ASN A 41 -28.52 10.84 25.35
C ASN A 41 -28.91 11.98 26.29
N ASN A 42 -29.69 11.68 27.33
CA ASN A 42 -30.14 12.62 28.35
C ASN A 42 -30.56 11.83 29.61
N TYR A 43 -30.85 12.56 30.69
CA TYR A 43 -31.26 12.00 31.98
C TYR A 43 -32.63 11.30 31.94
N LEU A 44 -33.56 11.80 31.12
CA LEU A 44 -34.95 11.35 31.06
C LEU A 44 -35.13 10.09 30.21
N ASP A 45 -34.69 10.10 28.94
CA ASP A 45 -34.90 9.00 28.00
C ASP A 45 -33.90 7.86 28.20
N GLN A 46 -32.71 8.17 28.73
CA GLN A 46 -31.60 7.22 28.94
C GLN A 46 -31.30 6.32 27.72
N LYS A 47 -31.49 6.82 26.50
CA LYS A 47 -31.20 6.07 25.28
C LYS A 47 -29.70 5.92 25.11
N ALA A 48 -29.26 4.69 24.90
CA ALA A 48 -27.86 4.36 24.63
C ALA A 48 -27.46 4.85 23.24
N ILE A 49 -26.54 5.81 23.17
CA ILE A 49 -25.91 6.25 21.93
C ILE A 49 -24.54 5.59 21.84
N ILE A 50 -24.33 4.82 20.78
CA ILE A 50 -23.03 4.21 20.49
C ILE A 50 -22.05 5.30 20.08
N ASN A 51 -20.93 5.38 20.78
CA ASN A 51 -19.83 6.26 20.45
C ASN A 51 -18.94 5.58 19.41
N ARG A 52 -19.04 6.06 18.16
CA ARG A 52 -18.25 5.54 17.03
C ARG A 52 -16.90 6.21 16.88
N ASP A 53 -16.61 7.23 17.67
CA ASP A 53 -15.33 7.93 17.64
C ASP A 53 -14.36 7.26 18.61
N GLU A 54 -13.49 6.40 18.09
CA GLU A 54 -12.50 5.66 18.87
C GLU A 54 -11.46 6.57 19.54
N SER A 55 -11.26 7.80 19.05
CA SER A 55 -10.31 8.75 19.65
C SER A 55 -10.73 9.21 21.04
N THR A 56 -12.03 9.13 21.33
CA THR A 56 -12.63 9.50 22.63
C THR A 56 -12.75 8.31 23.59
N HIS A 57 -12.33 7.11 23.17
CA HIS A 57 -12.35 5.94 24.04
C HIS A 57 -11.24 6.02 25.08
N MET A 58 -11.55 5.59 26.31
CA MET A 58 -10.58 5.53 27.39
C MET A 58 -10.13 4.09 27.60
N TYR A 59 -8.82 3.85 27.54
CA TYR A 59 -8.21 2.54 27.74
C TYR A 59 -7.56 2.47 29.12
N VAL A 60 -7.94 1.47 29.92
CA VAL A 60 -7.42 1.21 31.26
C VAL A 60 -6.87 -0.21 31.29
N LYS A 61 -5.64 -0.39 31.75
CA LYS A 61 -5.02 -1.71 31.82
C LYS A 61 -5.81 -2.63 32.77
N GLY A 62 -6.12 -3.83 32.31
CA GLY A 62 -6.89 -4.83 33.04
C GLY A 62 -6.00 -5.86 33.74
N ASP A 63 -6.56 -6.50 34.76
CA ASP A 63 -5.88 -7.51 35.58
C ASP A 63 -6.03 -8.93 34.99
N PHE A 64 -5.81 -9.07 33.68
CA PHE A 64 -5.95 -10.34 32.97
C PHE A 64 -4.85 -10.50 31.91
N GLU A 65 -4.51 -11.76 31.62
CA GLU A 65 -3.46 -12.10 30.67
C GLU A 65 -3.88 -11.69 29.23
N PRO A 66 -3.06 -10.89 28.52
CA PRO A 66 -3.35 -10.49 27.15
C PRO A 66 -3.17 -11.69 26.18
N ILE A 67 -4.00 -11.74 25.13
CA ILE A 67 -3.91 -12.75 24.07
C ILE A 67 -2.84 -12.36 23.04
N ILE A 68 -2.66 -11.06 22.80
CA ILE A 68 -1.69 -10.50 21.87
C ILE A 68 -0.95 -9.32 22.51
N ASP A 69 0.27 -9.07 22.02
CA ASP A 69 1.07 -7.94 22.49
C ASP A 69 0.47 -6.58 22.10
N GLU A 70 0.79 -5.55 22.89
CA GLU A 70 0.33 -4.17 22.69
C GLU A 70 0.75 -3.66 21.29
N ASP A 71 2.01 -3.88 20.91
CA ASP A 71 2.58 -3.44 19.63
C ASP A 71 1.85 -4.06 18.43
N VAL A 72 1.50 -5.34 18.52
CA VAL A 72 0.78 -6.07 17.46
C VAL A 72 -0.64 -5.50 17.29
N TRP A 73 -1.32 -5.16 18.38
CA TRP A 73 -2.65 -4.57 18.33
C TRP A 73 -2.62 -3.18 17.68
N TYR A 74 -1.65 -2.33 18.04
CA TYR A 74 -1.49 -1.01 17.42
C TYR A 74 -1.11 -1.09 15.94
N LEU A 75 -0.22 -2.01 15.55
CA LEU A 75 0.09 -2.28 14.15
C LEU A 75 -1.18 -2.70 13.37
N CYS A 76 -2.01 -3.57 13.97
CA CYS A 76 -3.29 -3.94 13.38
C CYS A 76 -4.25 -2.76 13.27
N LYS A 77 -4.30 -1.86 14.26
CA LYS A 77 -5.11 -0.64 14.23
C LYS A 77 -4.67 0.26 13.07
N GLU A 78 -3.38 0.51 12.93
CA GLU A 78 -2.82 1.32 11.84
C GLU A 78 -3.17 0.74 10.46
N MET A 79 -3.01 -0.58 10.29
CA MET A 79 -3.41 -1.26 9.05
C MET A 79 -4.90 -1.12 8.73
N ARG A 80 -5.78 -1.13 9.75
CA ARG A 80 -7.23 -0.93 9.56
C ARG A 80 -7.54 0.50 9.13
N GLU A 81 -6.89 1.47 9.75
CA GLU A 81 -7.07 2.89 9.44
C GLU A 81 -6.58 3.20 8.02
N LYS A 82 -5.40 2.69 7.62
CA LYS A 82 -4.88 2.76 6.24
C LYS A 82 -5.84 2.16 5.20
N LYS A 83 -6.59 1.12 5.58
CA LYS A 83 -7.58 0.45 4.71
C LYS A 83 -8.94 1.16 4.70
N CYS A 84 -9.13 2.24 5.46
CA CYS A 84 -10.34 3.05 5.44
C CYS A 84 -10.13 4.33 4.63
N LYS A 85 -11.16 4.77 3.89
CA LYS A 85 -11.18 6.09 3.25
C LYS A 85 -12.40 6.88 3.72
N GLU A 86 -12.17 8.17 3.95
CA GLU A 86 -13.21 9.15 4.18
C GLU A 86 -13.89 9.47 2.84
N ARG A 87 -15.21 9.28 2.76
CA ARG A 87 -15.99 9.49 1.52
C ARG A 87 -16.85 10.76 1.55
N GLY A 88 -16.60 11.64 2.53
CA GLY A 88 -17.34 12.87 2.75
C GLY A 88 -18.10 12.89 4.06
N VAL A 89 -18.91 13.92 4.24
CA VAL A 89 -19.65 14.19 5.48
C VAL A 89 -21.14 14.05 5.23
N LYS A 90 -21.83 13.28 6.08
CA LYS A 90 -23.30 13.21 6.09
C LYS A 90 -23.81 13.52 7.49
N ASN A 91 -24.69 14.51 7.59
CA ASN A 91 -25.25 15.00 8.85
C ASN A 91 -24.15 15.40 9.86
N GLY A 92 -23.11 16.12 9.40
CA GLY A 92 -21.98 16.53 10.23
C GLY A 92 -21.02 15.41 10.65
N LYS A 93 -21.22 14.16 10.20
CA LYS A 93 -20.34 13.03 10.50
C LYS A 93 -19.58 12.56 9.27
N VAL A 94 -18.27 12.39 9.41
CA VAL A 94 -17.41 11.81 8.37
C VAL A 94 -17.84 10.35 8.14
N ILE A 95 -18.14 10.00 6.88
CA ILE A 95 -18.40 8.62 6.49
C ILE A 95 -17.07 7.96 6.15
N LYS A 96 -16.62 7.06 7.03
CA LYS A 96 -15.48 6.17 6.80
C LYS A 96 -15.98 4.83 6.26
N ASN A 97 -15.51 4.45 5.08
CA ASN A 97 -15.81 3.15 4.48
C ASN A 97 -14.50 2.40 4.19
N GLY A 98 -14.58 1.06 4.24
CA GLY A 98 -13.50 0.21 3.76
C GLY A 98 -13.15 0.56 2.31
N ASN A 99 -11.88 0.82 2.05
CA ASN A 99 -11.38 1.12 0.73
C ASN A 99 -11.03 -0.18 0.03
N ARG A 100 -11.87 -0.60 -0.92
CA ARG A 100 -11.51 -1.68 -1.85
C ARG A 100 -10.81 -1.07 -3.05
N ASN A 101 -9.49 -1.15 -3.06
CA ASN A 101 -8.72 -0.83 -4.25
C ASN A 101 -9.11 -1.80 -5.37
N SER A 102 -9.23 -1.28 -6.60
CA SER A 102 -9.40 -2.13 -7.77
C SER A 102 -8.18 -3.04 -7.93
N THR A 103 -8.39 -4.27 -8.38
CA THR A 103 -7.28 -5.15 -8.78
C THR A 103 -6.67 -4.69 -10.10
N ASP A 104 -7.45 -3.99 -10.92
CA ASP A 104 -7.04 -3.52 -12.24
C ASP A 104 -6.09 -2.31 -12.14
N ILE A 105 -4.94 -2.42 -12.81
CA ILE A 105 -3.87 -1.41 -12.78
C ILE A 105 -4.33 -0.05 -13.32
N TRP A 106 -5.09 -0.01 -14.41
CA TRP A 106 -5.51 1.24 -15.02
C TRP A 106 -6.61 1.93 -14.22
N VAL A 107 -7.48 1.19 -13.54
CA VAL A 107 -8.41 1.81 -12.56
C VAL A 107 -7.67 2.44 -11.38
N LYS A 108 -6.51 1.90 -10.97
CA LYS A 108 -5.68 2.50 -9.92
C LYS A 108 -4.93 3.76 -10.40
N LYS A 109 -4.39 3.73 -11.62
CA LYS A 109 -3.46 4.76 -12.13
C LYS A 109 -4.13 5.85 -12.97
N ALA A 110 -5.21 5.54 -13.69
CA ALA A 110 -5.83 6.50 -14.60
C ALA A 110 -6.75 7.48 -13.84
N VAL A 111 -6.48 8.77 -13.98
CA VAL A 111 -7.27 9.87 -13.41
C VAL A 111 -7.71 10.76 -14.55
N CYS A 112 -9.00 11.07 -14.64
CA CYS A 112 -9.51 11.93 -15.70
C CYS A 112 -9.15 13.39 -15.44
N LYS A 113 -9.07 14.23 -16.49
CA LYS A 113 -8.94 15.69 -16.36
C LYS A 113 -10.00 16.36 -15.47
N CYS A 114 -11.17 15.74 -15.28
CA CYS A 114 -12.17 16.23 -14.34
C CYS A 114 -11.93 15.79 -12.87
N GLY A 115 -10.78 15.20 -12.56
CA GLY A 115 -10.40 14.68 -11.23
C GLY A 115 -11.03 13.33 -10.86
N CYS A 116 -12.02 12.86 -11.61
CA CYS A 116 -12.64 11.55 -11.36
C CYS A 116 -11.78 10.40 -11.89
N HIS A 117 -11.80 9.27 -11.18
CA HIS A 117 -11.15 8.04 -11.64
C HIS A 117 -11.92 7.38 -12.80
N PHE A 118 -11.31 6.37 -13.41
CA PHE A 118 -11.95 5.54 -14.43
C PHE A 118 -12.56 4.27 -13.85
N ARG A 119 -13.64 3.80 -14.47
CA ARG A 119 -14.25 2.49 -14.26
C ARG A 119 -13.94 1.60 -15.47
N LYS A 120 -13.55 0.35 -15.21
CA LYS A 120 -13.39 -0.69 -16.24
C LYS A 120 -14.75 -1.28 -16.62
N ASP A 121 -15.12 -1.15 -17.88
CA ASP A 121 -16.34 -1.66 -18.48
C ASP A 121 -16.08 -2.72 -19.54
N LYS A 122 -17.02 -3.65 -19.66
CA LYS A 122 -17.04 -4.64 -20.74
C LYS A 122 -17.47 -3.95 -22.02
N TRP A 123 -16.65 -4.05 -23.08
CA TRP A 123 -16.89 -3.30 -24.30
C TRP A 123 -17.47 -4.14 -25.42
N HIS A 124 -16.70 -5.06 -25.99
CA HIS A 124 -17.14 -5.95 -27.06
C HIS A 124 -16.76 -7.40 -26.80
N ARG A 125 -17.55 -8.34 -27.31
CA ARG A 125 -17.21 -9.75 -27.31
C ARG A 125 -16.71 -10.13 -28.69
N ASN A 126 -15.43 -10.47 -28.79
CA ASN A 126 -14.78 -10.95 -30.00
C ASN A 126 -14.61 -12.47 -29.94
N LYS A 127 -14.21 -13.08 -31.07
CA LYS A 127 -13.83 -14.51 -31.12
C LYS A 127 -12.70 -14.85 -30.13
N SER A 128 -11.80 -13.89 -29.89
CA SER A 128 -10.66 -14.01 -28.96
C SER A 128 -11.01 -13.73 -27.49
N GLY A 129 -12.25 -13.35 -27.18
CA GLY A 129 -12.68 -13.05 -25.81
C GLY A 129 -13.30 -11.66 -25.65
N LEU A 130 -13.41 -11.22 -24.40
CA LEU A 130 -14.05 -9.95 -24.03
C LEU A 130 -13.02 -8.81 -24.02
N THR A 131 -13.32 -7.73 -24.71
CA THR A 131 -12.53 -6.49 -24.64
C THR A 131 -13.06 -5.57 -23.56
N TYR A 132 -12.17 -4.75 -23.03
CA TYR A 132 -12.48 -3.79 -21.98
C TYR A 132 -12.22 -2.37 -22.45
N GLY A 133 -12.98 -1.44 -21.88
CA GLY A 133 -12.80 -0.01 -22.03
C GLY A 133 -12.91 0.69 -20.68
N TYR A 134 -12.32 1.87 -20.58
CA TYR A 134 -12.31 2.68 -19.37
C TYR A 134 -13.19 3.91 -19.59
N ILE A 135 -14.17 4.08 -18.72
CA ILE A 135 -15.09 5.22 -18.72
C ILE A 135 -14.88 6.06 -17.46
N CYS A 136 -14.83 7.38 -17.61
CA CYS A 136 -14.74 8.28 -16.46
C CYS A 136 -15.99 8.14 -15.57
N TYR A 137 -15.81 8.09 -14.24
CA TYR A 137 -16.94 7.99 -13.30
C TYR A 137 -17.93 9.14 -13.43
N ASN A 138 -17.46 10.36 -13.72
CA ASN A 138 -18.35 11.51 -13.92
C ASN A 138 -19.25 11.27 -15.14
N VAL A 139 -18.69 10.83 -16.27
CA VAL A 139 -19.46 10.47 -17.47
C VAL A 139 -20.44 9.32 -17.21
N ALA A 140 -20.00 8.29 -16.50
CA ALA A 140 -20.83 7.11 -16.22
C ALA A 140 -22.03 7.41 -15.31
N ASN A 141 -21.88 8.35 -14.37
CA ASN A 141 -22.92 8.69 -13.39
C ASN A 141 -23.80 9.86 -13.84
N ASN A 142 -23.19 10.90 -14.42
CA ASN A 142 -23.86 12.15 -14.73
C ASN A 142 -24.13 12.33 -16.24
N GLY A 143 -23.57 11.47 -17.10
CA GLY A 143 -23.65 11.59 -18.56
C GLY A 143 -22.51 12.43 -19.16
N SER A 144 -22.21 12.20 -20.44
CA SER A 144 -21.16 12.96 -21.15
C SER A 144 -21.65 14.34 -21.54
N LYS A 145 -20.74 15.33 -21.57
CA LYS A 145 -21.02 16.68 -22.09
C LYS A 145 -21.68 16.66 -23.47
N SER A 146 -21.21 15.78 -24.36
CA SER A 146 -21.79 15.59 -25.69
C SER A 146 -23.23 15.07 -25.68
N SER A 147 -23.63 14.31 -24.66
CA SER A 147 -25.02 13.84 -24.51
C SER A 147 -25.96 14.97 -24.11
N TYR A 148 -25.50 15.91 -23.26
CA TYR A 148 -26.29 17.07 -22.82
C TYR A 148 -26.51 18.06 -23.97
N LEU A 149 -25.45 18.35 -24.73
CA LEU A 149 -25.55 19.21 -25.91
C LEU A 149 -26.53 18.64 -26.95
N LYS A 150 -26.54 17.33 -27.17
CA LYS A 150 -27.52 16.66 -28.05
C LYS A 150 -28.96 16.72 -27.52
N ALA A 151 -29.12 16.81 -26.20
CA ALA A 151 -30.42 16.98 -25.56
C ALA A 151 -30.88 18.45 -25.49
N GLY A 152 -30.11 19.39 -26.05
CA GLY A 152 -30.44 20.82 -26.07
C GLY A 152 -30.15 21.56 -24.76
N ILE A 153 -29.43 20.94 -23.83
CA ILE A 153 -29.06 21.55 -22.55
C ILE A 153 -27.72 22.27 -22.72
N GLN A 154 -27.73 23.60 -22.55
CA GLN A 154 -26.54 24.44 -22.69
C GLN A 154 -25.68 24.48 -21.43
N ASP A 155 -26.30 24.32 -20.26
CA ASP A 155 -25.59 24.20 -18.99
C ASP A 155 -24.87 22.86 -18.93
N THR A 156 -23.56 22.91 -19.14
CA THR A 156 -22.66 21.74 -19.21
C THR A 156 -21.49 21.87 -18.25
N GLU A 157 -21.57 22.80 -17.30
CA GLU A 157 -20.56 22.97 -16.28
C GLU A 157 -20.49 21.72 -15.38
N GLY A 158 -19.28 21.30 -15.04
CA GLY A 158 -19.05 20.06 -14.29
C GLY A 158 -19.21 18.75 -15.08
N HIS A 159 -19.66 18.78 -16.34
CA HIS A 159 -19.74 17.58 -17.18
C HIS A 159 -18.43 17.28 -17.92
N CYS A 160 -18.02 16.01 -17.86
CA CYS A 160 -16.84 15.55 -18.56
C CYS A 160 -17.18 15.14 -20.01
N ASP A 161 -16.27 15.44 -20.92
CA ASP A 161 -16.33 15.19 -22.36
C ASP A 161 -15.42 14.03 -22.80
N ILE A 162 -14.67 13.40 -21.89
CA ILE A 162 -13.76 12.31 -22.24
C ILE A 162 -14.54 11.11 -22.78
N GLY A 163 -14.08 10.58 -23.92
CA GLY A 163 -14.59 9.35 -24.49
C GLY A 163 -14.15 8.11 -23.69
N VAL A 164 -14.74 6.96 -24.03
CA VAL A 164 -14.27 5.66 -23.52
C VAL A 164 -12.89 5.36 -24.13
N ILE A 165 -11.93 5.00 -23.28
CA ILE A 165 -10.56 4.68 -23.69
C ILE A 165 -10.40 3.15 -23.73
N ALA A 166 -9.83 2.64 -24.82
CA ALA A 166 -9.59 1.20 -24.97
C ALA A 166 -8.50 0.69 -24.02
N ASP A 167 -8.68 -0.52 -23.48
CA ASP A 167 -7.67 -1.13 -22.60
C ASP A 167 -6.29 -1.27 -23.26
N TRP A 168 -6.27 -1.73 -24.50
CA TRP A 168 -5.03 -1.90 -25.25
C TRP A 168 -4.29 -0.57 -25.50
N LYS A 169 -4.96 0.59 -25.48
CA LYS A 169 -4.29 1.89 -25.65
C LYS A 169 -3.38 2.19 -24.46
N PHE A 170 -3.82 1.90 -23.23
CA PHE A 170 -2.97 2.08 -22.05
C PHE A 170 -1.78 1.13 -22.08
N ASN A 171 -2.00 -0.14 -22.41
CA ASN A 171 -0.91 -1.12 -22.52
C ASN A 171 0.10 -0.74 -23.61
N MET A 172 -0.37 -0.20 -24.75
CA MET A 172 0.48 0.27 -25.84
C MET A 172 1.30 1.50 -25.44
N MET A 173 0.68 2.50 -24.81
CA MET A 173 1.40 3.67 -24.31
C MET A 173 2.46 3.25 -23.29
N ALA A 174 2.13 2.37 -22.35
CA ALA A 174 3.10 1.81 -21.43
C ALA A 174 4.25 1.11 -22.16
N TYR A 175 3.94 0.23 -23.12
CA TYR A 175 4.96 -0.47 -23.90
C TYR A 175 5.97 0.48 -24.53
N TYR A 176 5.51 1.52 -25.22
CA TYR A 176 6.42 2.51 -25.82
C TYR A 176 7.16 3.35 -24.79
N ILE A 177 6.53 3.77 -23.69
CA ILE A 177 7.22 4.49 -22.61
C ILE A 177 8.37 3.65 -22.04
N PHE A 178 8.10 2.40 -21.69
CA PHE A 178 9.10 1.51 -21.09
C PHE A 178 10.19 1.10 -22.07
N GLN A 179 9.89 1.03 -23.38
CA GLN A 179 10.90 0.77 -24.41
C GLN A 179 11.87 1.96 -24.60
N GLN A 180 11.42 3.19 -24.34
CA GLN A 180 12.26 4.39 -24.45
C GLN A 180 13.26 4.51 -23.29
N PHE A 181 12.95 3.91 -22.14
CA PHE A 181 13.93 3.74 -21.08
C PHE A 181 14.95 2.68 -21.51
N SER A 182 16.02 3.14 -22.14
CA SER A 182 17.23 2.34 -22.35
C SER A 182 17.88 2.09 -20.99
N LEU A 183 17.39 1.09 -20.26
CA LEU A 183 18.01 0.68 -19.01
C LEU A 183 19.38 0.07 -19.34
N ASN A 184 20.44 0.60 -18.71
CA ASN A 184 21.74 -0.05 -18.71
C ASN A 184 21.65 -1.29 -17.80
N THR A 185 21.12 -2.38 -18.35
CA THR A 185 20.81 -3.61 -17.61
C THR A 185 22.04 -4.12 -16.86
N GLU A 186 23.24 -3.95 -17.42
CA GLU A 186 24.51 -4.38 -16.82
C GLU A 186 24.93 -3.56 -15.60
N GLU A 187 24.59 -2.28 -15.55
CA GLU A 187 24.86 -1.42 -14.40
C GLU A 187 23.84 -1.70 -13.29
N ILE A 188 22.55 -1.80 -13.64
CA ILE A 188 21.48 -2.14 -12.69
C ILE A 188 21.73 -3.50 -12.05
N LYS A 189 22.10 -4.51 -12.85
CA LYS A 189 22.48 -5.84 -12.34
C LYS A 189 23.59 -5.73 -11.29
N ARG A 190 24.67 -5.01 -11.60
CA ARG A 190 25.80 -4.83 -10.68
C ARG A 190 25.41 -4.13 -9.40
N GLU A 191 24.63 -3.05 -9.47
CA GLU A 191 24.17 -2.31 -8.29
C GLU A 191 23.22 -3.14 -7.43
N VAL A 192 22.22 -3.80 -8.04
CA VAL A 192 21.27 -4.64 -7.32
C VAL A 192 21.97 -5.82 -6.65
N TYR A 193 22.96 -6.44 -7.32
CA TYR A 193 23.73 -7.51 -6.71
C TYR A 193 24.65 -7.02 -5.59
N SER A 194 25.30 -5.87 -5.77
CA SER A 194 26.08 -5.25 -4.69
C SER A 194 25.22 -4.96 -3.46
N PHE A 195 24.00 -4.46 -3.67
CA PHE A 195 23.04 -4.25 -2.59
C PHE A 195 22.61 -5.57 -1.94
N TYR A 196 22.30 -6.58 -2.75
CA TYR A 196 21.96 -7.93 -2.29
C TYR A 196 23.09 -8.53 -1.44
N GLU A 197 24.36 -8.41 -1.86
CA GLU A 197 25.52 -8.87 -1.08
C GLU A 197 25.71 -8.08 0.22
N GLN A 198 25.55 -6.76 0.19
CA GLN A 198 25.66 -5.92 1.40
C GLN A 198 24.57 -6.21 2.43
N HIS A 199 23.38 -6.61 1.96
CA HIS A 199 22.21 -6.89 2.78
C HIS A 199 21.96 -8.39 2.95
N ASP A 200 22.90 -9.23 2.50
CA ASP A 200 22.86 -10.66 2.66
C ASP A 200 23.08 -11.01 4.14
N ILE A 201 21.99 -11.39 4.82
CA ILE A 201 21.96 -11.72 6.25
C ILE A 201 22.59 -13.10 6.52
N THR A 202 23.14 -13.77 5.48
CA THR A 202 23.80 -15.08 5.56
C THR A 202 25.28 -15.03 5.90
N ALA A 203 25.89 -13.84 6.01
CA ALA A 203 27.20 -13.75 6.66
C ALA A 203 27.10 -14.43 8.05
N PRO A 204 27.98 -15.38 8.40
CA PRO A 204 27.95 -16.03 9.70
C PRO A 204 28.38 -15.01 10.76
N VAL A 205 27.43 -14.17 11.18
CA VAL A 205 27.53 -13.51 12.46
C VAL A 205 27.37 -14.62 13.46
N ASP A 206 28.41 -14.88 14.26
CA ASP A 206 28.33 -15.82 15.37
C ASP A 206 27.40 -15.25 16.45
N GLU A 207 26.10 -15.35 16.18
CA GLU A 207 25.01 -14.89 17.03
C GLU A 207 25.11 -15.54 18.41
N GLU A 208 25.66 -16.74 18.49
CA GLU A 208 25.91 -17.46 19.73
C GLU A 208 27.03 -16.80 20.55
N THR A 209 28.13 -16.38 19.93
CA THR A 209 29.18 -15.58 20.58
C THR A 209 28.70 -14.20 21.02
N ILE A 210 27.86 -13.53 20.21
CA ILE A 210 27.28 -12.23 20.59
C ILE A 210 26.35 -12.38 21.80
N ILE A 211 25.43 -13.36 21.76
CA ILE A 211 24.54 -13.67 22.88
C ILE A 211 25.36 -14.03 24.13
N ARG A 212 26.46 -14.78 23.99
CA ARG A 212 27.35 -15.11 25.11
C ARG A 212 28.00 -13.87 25.72
N ASN A 213 28.47 -12.94 24.90
CA ASN A 213 29.08 -11.69 25.36
C ASN A 213 28.06 -10.76 26.05
N LEU A 214 26.84 -10.66 25.52
CA LEU A 214 25.76 -9.89 26.12
C LEU A 214 25.34 -10.49 27.47
N ASN A 215 25.18 -11.82 27.56
CA ASN A 215 24.89 -12.50 28.82
C ASN A 215 25.99 -12.30 29.88
N HIS A 216 27.26 -12.35 29.47
CA HIS A 216 28.37 -12.06 30.37
C HIS A 216 28.32 -10.61 30.88
N THR A 217 27.91 -9.66 30.04
CA THR A 217 27.73 -8.26 30.43
C THR A 217 26.55 -8.08 31.40
N ILE A 218 25.43 -8.77 31.16
CA ILE A 218 24.30 -8.83 32.09
C ILE A 218 24.73 -9.37 33.44
N GLN A 219 25.54 -10.43 33.48
CA GLN A 219 26.03 -10.99 34.73
C GLN A 219 26.89 -9.98 35.50
N LYS A 220 27.75 -9.22 34.82
CA LYS A 220 28.52 -8.14 35.44
C LYS A 220 27.62 -7.05 36.02
N GLU A 221 26.56 -6.66 35.32
CA GLU A 221 25.59 -5.68 35.84
C GLU A 221 24.79 -6.24 37.05
N LYS A 222 24.42 -7.52 37.04
CA LYS A 222 23.79 -8.19 38.19
C LYS A 222 24.71 -8.21 39.42
N ASN A 223 25.98 -8.54 39.24
CA ASN A 223 26.98 -8.49 40.31
C ASN A 223 27.18 -7.07 40.88
N LYS A 224 27.02 -6.01 40.07
CA LYS A 224 27.04 -4.63 40.58
C LYS A 224 25.85 -4.33 41.50
N ILE A 225 24.67 -4.91 41.25
CA ILE A 225 23.50 -4.79 42.13
C ILE A 225 23.75 -5.52 43.46
N GLU A 226 24.36 -6.69 43.43
CA GLU A 226 24.76 -7.43 44.63
C GLU A 226 25.73 -6.59 45.49
N ASN A 227 26.81 -6.09 44.88
CA ASN A 227 27.77 -5.21 45.59
C ASN A 227 27.12 -3.93 46.14
N LEU A 228 26.19 -3.31 45.41
CA LEU A 228 25.41 -2.16 45.92
C LEU A 228 24.53 -2.54 47.10
N THR A 229 24.01 -3.76 47.12
CA THR A 229 23.16 -4.27 48.19
C THR A 229 23.99 -4.53 49.45
N ASP A 230 25.19 -5.10 49.30
CA ASP A 230 26.14 -5.29 50.40
C ASP A 230 26.59 -3.95 51.02
N MET A 231 26.92 -2.95 50.20
CA MET A 231 27.25 -1.59 50.69
C MET A 231 26.06 -0.93 51.43
N ARG A 232 24.82 -1.20 51.01
CA ARG A 232 23.62 -0.70 51.71
C ARG A 232 23.41 -1.40 53.05
N VAL A 233 23.66 -2.70 53.13
CA VAL A 233 23.59 -3.49 54.36
C VAL A 233 24.69 -3.06 55.34
N GLY A 234 25.89 -2.75 54.84
CA GLY A 234 27.01 -2.20 55.62
C GLY A 234 26.82 -0.76 56.10
N GLY A 235 25.74 -0.07 55.66
CA GLY A 235 25.41 1.29 56.10
C GLY A 235 26.17 2.41 55.37
N GLU A 236 26.96 2.08 54.34
CA GLU A 236 27.79 3.02 53.58
C GLU A 236 26.99 3.87 52.57
N LEU A 237 25.74 3.47 52.29
CA LEU A 237 24.91 4.03 51.22
C LEU A 237 23.52 4.39 51.74
N SER A 238 23.05 5.59 51.42
CA SER A 238 21.68 6.00 51.76
C SER A 238 20.63 5.22 50.94
N LYS A 239 19.39 5.17 51.44
CA LYS A 239 18.29 4.49 50.73
C LYS A 239 18.04 5.10 49.35
N GLU A 240 18.11 6.42 49.25
CA GLU A 240 17.82 7.17 48.02
C GLU A 240 18.90 6.94 46.96
N GLU A 241 20.17 6.97 47.35
CA GLU A 241 21.29 6.71 46.44
C GLU A 241 21.33 5.24 45.97
N TYR A 242 20.98 4.29 46.84
CA TYR A 242 20.85 2.88 46.46
C TYR A 242 19.77 2.69 45.39
N LEU A 243 18.58 3.27 45.61
CA LEU A 243 17.46 3.17 44.66
C LEU A 243 17.82 3.79 43.31
N ALA A 244 18.40 4.99 43.29
CA ALA A 244 18.78 5.67 42.06
C ALA A 244 19.85 4.90 41.25
N ARG A 245 20.83 4.27 41.92
CA ARG A 245 21.88 3.47 41.25
C ARG A 245 21.34 2.12 40.78
N LYS A 246 20.51 1.46 41.58
CA LYS A 246 19.85 0.21 41.21
C LYS A 246 18.96 0.39 39.99
N GLU A 247 18.19 1.47 39.94
CA GLU A 247 17.30 1.78 38.82
C GLU A 247 18.10 1.93 37.51
N LYS A 248 19.18 2.71 37.52
CA LYS A 248 20.08 2.87 36.35
C LYS A 248 20.63 1.53 35.84
N ILE A 249 21.07 0.66 36.75
CA ILE A 249 21.61 -0.65 36.38
C ILE A 249 20.51 -1.57 35.86
N SER A 250 19.32 -1.58 36.47
CA SER A 250 18.17 -2.36 35.98
C SER A 250 17.69 -1.92 34.59
N VAL A 251 17.74 -0.62 34.29
CA VAL A 251 17.44 -0.11 32.94
C VAL A 251 18.46 -0.61 31.92
N ASN A 252 19.74 -0.71 32.30
CA ASN A 252 20.75 -1.27 31.40
C ASN A 252 20.59 -2.77 31.20
N ILE A 253 20.26 -3.53 32.25
CA ILE A 253 19.98 -4.97 32.15
C ILE A 253 18.79 -5.21 31.19
N THR A 254 17.68 -4.48 31.37
CA THR A 254 16.51 -4.62 30.51
C THR A 254 16.78 -4.24 29.05
N LYS A 255 17.68 -3.29 28.79
CA LYS A 255 18.14 -2.98 27.42
C LYS A 255 18.93 -4.15 26.80
N LEU A 256 19.88 -4.71 27.54
CA LEU A 256 20.69 -5.84 27.09
C LEU A 256 19.84 -7.12 26.88
N GLU A 257 18.84 -7.36 27.74
CA GLU A 257 17.89 -8.47 27.60
C GLU A 257 17.02 -8.30 26.34
N LYS A 258 16.53 -7.08 26.05
CA LYS A 258 15.80 -6.79 24.81
C LYS A 258 16.65 -7.02 23.56
N GLU A 259 17.93 -6.65 23.59
CA GLU A 259 18.86 -6.86 22.48
C GLU A 259 19.08 -8.37 22.21
N ILE A 260 19.19 -9.18 23.26
CA ILE A 260 19.25 -10.66 23.14
C ILE A 260 17.96 -11.21 22.52
N ASP A 261 16.80 -10.74 22.94
CA ASP A 261 15.51 -11.20 22.43
C ASP A 261 15.27 -10.79 20.97
N GLU A 262 15.78 -9.64 20.53
CA GLU A 262 15.79 -9.25 19.11
C GLU A 262 16.67 -10.18 18.27
N ILE A 263 17.88 -10.49 18.73
CA ILE A 263 18.79 -11.43 18.05
C ILE A 263 18.15 -12.83 17.94
N ARG A 264 17.53 -13.32 19.01
CA ARG A 264 16.85 -14.63 19.02
C ARG A 264 15.64 -14.66 18.08
N ARG A 265 14.81 -13.61 18.08
CA ARG A 265 13.67 -13.48 17.15
C ARG A 265 14.13 -13.48 15.70
N ARG A 266 15.25 -12.80 15.40
CA ARG A 266 15.89 -12.81 14.07
C ARG A 266 16.38 -14.20 13.68
N GLY A 267 17.00 -14.94 14.60
CA GLY A 267 17.42 -16.33 14.37
C GLY A 267 16.26 -17.31 14.12
N LEU A 268 15.12 -17.12 14.80
CA LEU A 268 13.89 -17.89 14.58
C LEU A 268 13.25 -17.62 13.21
N THR A 269 13.27 -16.36 12.76
CA THR A 269 12.80 -15.98 11.42
C THR A 269 13.71 -16.54 10.32
N LYS A 270 15.04 -16.54 10.52
CA LYS A 270 16.01 -17.21 9.61
C LYS A 270 15.76 -18.71 9.45
N LYS A 271 15.43 -19.45 10.53
CA LYS A 271 15.22 -20.91 10.47
C LYS A 271 13.96 -21.34 9.71
N LEU A 272 12.97 -20.45 9.54
CA LEU A 272 11.70 -20.74 8.88
C LEU A 272 11.76 -20.55 7.36
N VAL A 273 12.79 -19.85 6.86
CA VAL A 273 13.02 -19.64 5.43
C VAL A 273 14.23 -20.50 5.03
N THR A 274 14.01 -21.49 4.18
CA THR A 274 15.11 -22.26 3.57
C THR A 274 15.86 -21.36 2.59
N ASP A 275 16.82 -20.59 3.09
CA ASP A 275 17.63 -19.67 2.31
C ASP A 275 18.70 -20.42 1.50
N LYS A 276 18.35 -20.82 0.28
CA LYS A 276 19.38 -21.01 -0.76
C LYS A 276 19.80 -19.60 -1.18
N LYS A 277 21.04 -19.20 -0.84
CA LYS A 277 21.64 -17.96 -1.33
C LYS A 277 21.55 -17.96 -2.86
N LEU A 278 20.86 -16.96 -3.43
CA LEU A 278 20.86 -16.75 -4.87
C LEU A 278 22.27 -16.37 -5.31
N THR A 279 22.77 -17.08 -6.31
CA THR A 279 24.00 -16.74 -7.01
C THR A 279 23.80 -15.46 -7.84
N SER A 280 24.90 -14.79 -8.21
CA SER A 280 24.85 -13.64 -9.12
C SER A 280 24.15 -13.97 -10.43
N GLN A 281 24.41 -15.16 -10.98
CA GLN A 281 23.78 -15.65 -12.19
C GLN A 281 22.27 -15.83 -12.04
N GLU A 282 21.80 -16.52 -10.98
CA GLU A 282 20.37 -16.69 -10.72
C GLU A 282 19.67 -15.34 -10.52
N LEU A 283 20.30 -14.38 -9.83
CA LEU A 283 19.74 -13.04 -9.63
C LEU A 283 19.70 -12.23 -10.93
N PHE A 284 20.73 -12.33 -11.77
CA PHE A 284 20.77 -11.65 -13.07
C PHE A 284 19.75 -12.21 -14.04
N GLU A 285 19.60 -13.54 -14.12
CA GLU A 285 18.56 -14.18 -14.93
C GLU A 285 17.16 -13.74 -14.51
N LEU A 286 16.91 -13.63 -13.20
CA LEU A 286 15.64 -13.11 -12.69
C LEU A 286 15.42 -11.65 -13.07
N LEU A 287 16.45 -10.79 -12.95
CA LEU A 287 16.35 -9.38 -13.35
C LEU A 287 16.13 -9.22 -14.85
N GLU A 288 16.80 -10.00 -15.69
CA GLU A 288 16.58 -10.00 -17.14
C GLU A 288 15.15 -10.43 -17.49
N ALA A 289 14.65 -11.51 -16.86
CA ALA A 289 13.29 -11.97 -17.07
C ALA A 289 12.23 -10.97 -16.57
N GLU A 290 12.54 -10.17 -15.54
CA GLU A 290 11.67 -9.12 -15.04
C GLU A 290 11.72 -7.83 -15.86
N LEU A 291 12.89 -7.47 -16.38
CA LEU A 291 13.12 -6.25 -17.18
C LEU A 291 13.04 -6.50 -18.69
N ASP A 292 12.49 -7.64 -19.12
CA ASP A 292 12.24 -7.92 -20.53
C ASP A 292 11.05 -7.10 -21.06
N PHE A 293 11.36 -6.00 -21.73
CA PHE A 293 10.38 -5.14 -22.41
C PHE A 293 10.14 -5.53 -23.88
N THR A 294 10.65 -6.68 -24.34
CA THR A 294 10.36 -7.15 -25.72
C THR A 294 8.91 -7.57 -25.87
N GLN A 295 8.31 -8.08 -24.79
CA GLN A 295 6.91 -8.50 -24.76
C GLN A 295 5.97 -7.30 -24.82
N PRO A 296 4.85 -7.39 -25.58
CA PRO A 296 3.95 -6.25 -25.77
C PRO A 296 3.14 -5.88 -24.52
N LYS A 297 3.14 -6.72 -23.48
CA LYS A 297 2.45 -6.45 -22.22
C LYS A 297 3.45 -6.29 -21.08
N ILE A 298 3.61 -5.05 -20.63
CA ILE A 298 4.42 -4.72 -19.46
C ILE A 298 3.75 -5.32 -18.21
N LYS A 299 4.58 -5.88 -17.32
CA LYS A 299 4.13 -6.48 -16.06
C LYS A 299 3.47 -5.42 -15.17
N GLU A 300 2.33 -5.77 -14.57
CA GLU A 300 1.53 -4.82 -13.77
C GLU A 300 2.30 -4.29 -12.55
N GLY A 301 3.21 -5.09 -11.97
CA GLY A 301 4.07 -4.65 -10.85
C GLY A 301 5.01 -3.51 -11.22
N LEU A 302 5.60 -3.53 -12.43
CA LEU A 302 6.45 -2.44 -12.92
C LEU A 302 5.63 -1.18 -13.15
N ILE A 303 4.45 -1.30 -13.74
CA ILE A 303 3.53 -0.16 -13.90
C ILE A 303 3.13 0.39 -12.52
N ASP A 304 2.84 -0.47 -11.54
CA ASP A 304 2.43 -0.03 -10.20
C ASP A 304 3.55 0.72 -9.46
N ALA A 305 4.80 0.31 -9.65
CA ALA A 305 5.97 0.95 -9.05
C ALA A 305 6.33 2.28 -9.74
N PHE A 306 6.49 2.27 -11.06
CA PHE A 306 7.05 3.40 -11.82
C PHE A 306 6.02 4.44 -12.25
N VAL A 307 4.74 4.09 -12.37
CA VAL A 307 3.71 5.05 -12.83
C VAL A 307 2.93 5.56 -11.63
N ASN A 308 2.93 6.87 -11.40
CA ASN A 308 2.08 7.49 -10.38
C ASN A 308 0.64 7.56 -10.88
N LYS A 309 0.44 8.27 -11.99
CA LYS A 309 -0.88 8.49 -12.60
C LYS A 309 -0.79 8.69 -14.10
N VAL A 310 -1.89 8.42 -14.79
CA VAL A 310 -2.07 8.70 -16.22
C VAL A 310 -3.31 9.56 -16.40
N THR A 311 -3.16 10.72 -17.03
CA THR A 311 -4.23 11.71 -17.19
C THR A 311 -4.47 12.02 -18.67
N PRO A 312 -5.64 11.66 -19.25
CA PRO A 312 -5.96 12.06 -20.61
C PRO A 312 -6.36 13.55 -20.65
N ARG A 313 -5.68 14.34 -21.48
CA ARG A 313 -6.08 15.70 -21.86
C ARG A 313 -7.27 15.65 -22.82
N THR A 314 -7.18 14.75 -23.79
CA THR A 314 -8.22 14.47 -24.79
C THR A 314 -8.35 12.96 -25.00
N SER A 315 -9.14 12.54 -25.99
CA SER A 315 -9.20 11.13 -26.39
C SER A 315 -7.94 10.64 -27.12
N LEU A 316 -7.04 11.56 -27.48
CA LEU A 316 -5.83 11.31 -28.27
C LEU A 316 -4.53 11.76 -27.58
N GLU A 317 -4.60 12.52 -26.50
CA GLU A 317 -3.43 13.11 -25.84
C GLU A 317 -3.43 12.77 -24.35
N PHE A 318 -2.29 12.27 -23.86
CA PHE A 318 -2.16 11.66 -22.54
C PHE A 318 -0.91 12.12 -21.81
N ASP A 319 -1.08 12.50 -20.55
CA ASP A 319 0.01 12.83 -19.64
C ASP A 319 0.29 11.64 -18.71
N TRP A 320 1.53 11.17 -18.70
CA TRP A 320 2.03 10.11 -17.83
C TRP A 320 2.95 10.71 -16.80
N TYR A 321 2.69 10.43 -15.53
CA TYR A 321 3.48 10.92 -14.40
C TYR A 321 4.18 9.72 -13.78
N LEU A 322 5.51 9.73 -13.77
CA LEU A 322 6.34 8.62 -13.32
C LEU A 322 7.02 8.91 -11.99
N ASN A 323 7.27 7.88 -11.20
CA ASN A 323 7.98 7.95 -9.92
C ASN A 323 9.48 7.70 -10.11
N LEU A 324 10.14 8.49 -10.96
CA LEU A 324 11.58 8.35 -11.20
C LEU A 324 12.42 9.22 -10.26
N LEU A 325 11.88 10.36 -9.83
CA LEU A 325 12.54 11.28 -8.92
C LEU A 325 11.75 11.38 -7.60
N PRO A 326 12.41 11.67 -6.47
CA PRO A 326 11.71 12.01 -5.24
C PRO A 326 10.92 13.31 -5.47
N HIS A 327 9.59 13.21 -5.41
CA HIS A 327 8.67 14.35 -5.45
C HIS A 327 7.80 14.34 -4.19
N SER A 328 7.40 15.52 -3.73
CA SER A 328 6.30 15.64 -2.77
C SER A 328 4.99 15.32 -3.50
N ASP A 329 3.95 14.87 -2.77
CA ASP A 329 2.63 14.53 -3.36
C ASP A 329 1.94 15.71 -4.12
N SER A 330 2.58 16.89 -4.19
CA SER A 330 2.12 18.03 -4.97
C SER A 330 2.39 17.83 -6.46
N SER A 331 1.36 18.05 -7.29
CA SER A 331 1.48 17.88 -8.75
C SER A 331 2.32 18.96 -9.44
N GLU A 332 2.86 19.92 -8.70
CA GLU A 332 3.60 21.09 -9.21
C GLU A 332 5.10 20.80 -9.43
N GLU A 333 5.60 19.63 -8.99
CA GLU A 333 7.02 19.28 -9.09
C GLU A 333 7.40 18.49 -10.36
N TYR A 334 6.41 17.98 -11.08
CA TYR A 334 6.63 17.15 -12.27
C TYR A 334 7.12 17.96 -13.46
N LYS A 335 8.23 17.54 -14.07
CA LYS A 335 8.77 18.17 -15.28
C LYS A 335 8.62 17.25 -16.48
N GLU A 336 8.27 17.80 -17.63
CA GLU A 336 8.20 17.02 -18.87
C GLU A 336 9.61 16.58 -19.26
N ILE A 337 9.83 15.26 -19.32
CA ILE A 337 11.11 14.66 -19.68
C ILE A 337 11.12 14.33 -21.17
N MET A 338 9.98 13.88 -21.69
CA MET A 338 9.85 13.52 -23.09
C MET A 338 8.40 13.57 -23.54
N SER A 339 8.21 13.79 -24.85
CA SER A 339 6.94 13.56 -25.51
C SER A 339 7.15 12.92 -26.87
N PHE A 340 6.23 12.05 -27.25
CA PHE A 340 6.30 11.34 -28.51
C PHE A 340 4.90 11.04 -29.05
N LYS A 341 4.87 10.78 -30.35
CA LYS A 341 3.66 10.48 -31.09
C LYS A 341 3.65 9.00 -31.47
N ILE A 342 2.56 8.31 -31.19
CA ILE A 342 2.33 6.94 -31.64
C ILE A 342 1.48 7.01 -32.91
N GLU A 343 2.10 6.74 -34.04
CA GLU A 343 1.44 6.77 -35.34
C GLU A 343 0.73 5.45 -35.64
N TYR A 344 -0.08 5.43 -36.70
CA TYR A 344 -0.78 4.21 -37.12
C TYR A 344 0.15 3.00 -37.31
N ASN A 345 1.33 3.19 -37.91
CA ASN A 345 2.24 2.08 -38.20
C ASN A 345 2.77 1.44 -36.91
N ASP A 346 3.12 2.27 -35.93
CA ASP A 346 3.56 1.81 -34.61
C ASP A 346 2.42 1.08 -33.89
N ALA A 347 1.25 1.70 -33.83
CA ALA A 347 0.07 1.10 -33.22
C ALA A 347 -0.35 -0.21 -33.91
N HIS A 348 -0.18 -0.31 -35.23
CA HIS A 348 -0.43 -1.52 -36.00
C HIS A 348 0.57 -2.62 -35.63
N SER A 349 1.87 -2.30 -35.63
CA SER A 349 2.93 -3.25 -35.24
C SER A 349 2.72 -3.77 -33.82
N TYR A 350 2.41 -2.89 -32.87
CA TYR A 350 2.07 -3.29 -31.49
C TYR A 350 0.88 -4.26 -31.44
N ARG A 351 -0.17 -3.98 -32.22
CA ARG A 351 -1.39 -4.80 -32.25
C ARG A 351 -1.12 -6.17 -32.87
N GLU A 352 -0.31 -6.24 -33.92
CA GLU A 352 0.15 -7.50 -34.52
C GLU A 352 0.94 -8.35 -33.53
N LYS A 353 1.86 -7.75 -32.76
CA LYS A 353 2.57 -8.44 -31.66
C LYS A 353 1.62 -9.01 -30.61
N CYS A 354 0.50 -8.33 -30.35
CA CYS A 354 -0.55 -8.82 -29.46
C CYS A 354 -1.49 -9.86 -30.10
N GLY A 355 -1.26 -10.27 -31.35
CA GLY A 355 -2.14 -11.17 -32.10
C GLY A 355 -3.52 -10.56 -32.43
N ALA A 356 -3.60 -9.23 -32.57
CA ALA A 356 -4.85 -8.52 -32.79
C ALA A 356 -4.78 -7.57 -34.00
N ILE A 357 -5.90 -7.42 -34.71
CA ILE A 357 -5.97 -6.59 -35.92
C ILE A 357 -6.30 -5.13 -35.54
N LEU A 358 -5.64 -4.17 -36.18
CA LEU A 358 -6.00 -2.75 -36.13
C LEU A 358 -6.25 -2.24 -37.56
N ARG A 359 -7.45 -1.70 -37.82
CA ARG A 359 -7.75 -1.11 -39.13
C ARG A 359 -7.39 0.37 -39.14
N LYS A 360 -6.93 0.88 -40.28
CA LYS A 360 -6.52 2.28 -40.46
C LYS A 360 -7.57 3.31 -40.03
N ASN A 361 -8.84 3.05 -40.31
CA ASN A 361 -9.94 3.95 -39.92
C ASN A 361 -10.33 3.90 -38.43
N GLN A 362 -9.83 2.92 -37.67
CA GLN A 362 -10.13 2.75 -36.25
C GLN A 362 -9.10 3.45 -35.34
N PHE A 363 -8.01 3.95 -35.90
CA PHE A 363 -6.95 4.60 -35.16
C PHE A 363 -6.78 6.04 -35.60
N ARG A 364 -6.43 6.87 -34.63
CA ARG A 364 -5.91 8.21 -34.82
C ARG A 364 -4.68 8.31 -33.95
N ASP A 365 -3.69 9.02 -34.46
CA ASP A 365 -2.40 9.15 -33.79
C ASP A 365 -2.60 9.66 -32.36
N LEU A 366 -1.80 9.10 -31.46
CA LEU A 366 -1.81 9.46 -30.05
C LEU A 366 -0.58 10.27 -29.71
N ILE A 367 -0.73 11.26 -28.85
CA ILE A 367 0.37 12.04 -28.29
C ILE A 367 0.51 11.65 -26.83
N VAL A 368 1.73 11.33 -26.42
CA VAL A 368 2.07 10.91 -25.06
C VAL A 368 3.11 11.88 -24.52
N HIS A 369 2.79 12.54 -23.41
CA HIS A 369 3.70 13.36 -22.63
C HIS A 369 4.10 12.60 -21.38
N VAL A 370 5.39 12.55 -21.07
CA VAL A 370 5.95 11.86 -19.93
C VAL A 370 6.60 12.87 -19.00
N TYR A 371 6.16 12.86 -17.76
CA TYR A 371 6.63 13.70 -16.67
C TYR A 371 7.25 12.82 -15.58
N ALA A 372 8.34 13.24 -14.95
CA ALA A 372 8.85 12.59 -13.74
C ALA A 372 9.54 13.58 -12.78
#